data_AF-A0A5K0XB44-F1
#
_entry.id   AF-A0A5K0XB44-F1
#
_cell.length_a   1.000
_cell.length_b   1.000
_cell.length_c   1.000
_cell.angle_alpha   90.00
_cell.angle_beta   90.00
_cell.angle_gamma   90.00
#
_symmetry.space_group_name_H-M   'P 1'
#
loop_
_entity.id
_entity.type
_entity.pdbx_description
1 polymer ?
#
loop_
_entity_poly.entity_id
_entity_poly.type
_entity_poly.pdbx_seq_one_letter_code
_entity_poly.pdbx_strand_id
1 'polypeptide(L)' 'MGSGSVDIDELPRNEANYTALTPLWFLERAAVVHPDRLALIHGSRRYTWLQTYRRCRRLASALARRSIGAGST' A
#
# COMPACT_ATOMS: atom_id res chain seq x y z
N MET A 1 36.16 -19.83 2.15
CA MET A 1 35.61 -18.85 3.11
C MET A 1 34.38 -18.26 2.45
N GLY A 2 33.21 -18.83 2.73
CA GLY A 2 31.97 -18.48 2.02
C GLY A 2 31.52 -17.08 2.43
N SER A 3 31.41 -16.18 1.46
CA SER A 3 30.70 -14.91 1.65
C SER A 3 29.24 -15.24 1.90
N GLY A 4 28.84 -15.26 3.18
CA GLY A 4 27.43 -15.29 3.54
C GLY A 4 26.82 -13.98 3.05
N SER A 5 25.96 -14.05 2.04
CA SER A 5 25.18 -12.91 1.59
C SER A 5 24.28 -12.48 2.75
N VAL A 6 24.49 -11.28 3.28
CA VAL A 6 23.60 -10.67 4.26
C VAL A 6 22.21 -10.58 3.63
N ASP A 7 21.21 -11.14 4.30
CA ASP A 7 19.82 -11.05 3.85
C ASP A 7 19.37 -9.57 3.88
N ILE A 8 18.52 -9.16 2.94
CA ILE A 8 18.04 -7.77 2.89
C ILE A 8 17.30 -7.39 4.17
N ASP A 9 16.67 -8.38 4.82
CA ASP A 9 15.92 -8.21 6.06
C ASP A 9 16.83 -8.00 7.29
N GLU A 10 18.12 -8.31 7.17
CA GLU A 10 19.13 -8.12 8.23
C GLU A 10 19.86 -6.77 8.13
N LEU A 11 19.59 -5.98 7.07
CA LEU A 11 20.22 -4.67 6.89
C LEU A 11 19.67 -3.64 7.89
N PRO A 12 20.54 -2.85 8.55
CA PRO A 12 20.09 -1.75 9.39
C PRO A 12 19.29 -0.73 8.56
N ARG A 13 18.27 -0.16 9.18
CA ARG A 13 17.41 0.84 8.55
C ARG A 13 18.19 2.11 8.22
N ASN A 14 18.05 2.59 7.00
CA ASN A 14 18.61 3.83 6.49
C ASN A 14 17.62 4.51 5.53
N GLU A 15 17.96 5.68 5.00
CA GLU A 15 17.09 6.43 4.08
C GLU A 15 16.78 5.66 2.77
N ALA A 16 17.64 4.73 2.36
CA ALA A 16 17.46 3.97 1.13
C ALA A 16 16.49 2.78 1.29
N ASN A 17 16.48 2.12 2.46
CA ASN A 17 15.66 0.92 2.70
C ASN A 17 14.46 1.18 3.63
N TYR A 18 14.37 2.33 4.29
CA TYR A 18 13.33 2.62 5.27
C TYR A 18 12.74 4.03 5.12
N THR A 19 11.43 4.09 5.24
CA THR A 19 10.65 5.33 5.35
C THR A 19 9.35 4.98 6.07
N ALA A 20 8.98 5.78 7.07
CA ALA A 20 7.69 5.64 7.73
C ALA A 20 6.57 6.01 6.74
N LEU A 21 5.71 5.05 6.39
CA LEU A 21 4.60 5.27 5.47
C LEU A 21 3.32 5.58 6.24
N THR A 22 2.61 6.63 5.84
CA THR A 22 1.20 6.78 6.20
C THR A 22 0.37 5.67 5.53
N PRO A 23 -0.82 5.33 6.04
CA PRO A 23 -1.68 4.34 5.38
C PRO A 23 -1.98 4.64 3.91
N LEU A 24 -2.10 5.93 3.55
CA LEU A 24 -2.31 6.37 2.17
C LEU A 24 -1.08 6.09 1.29
N TRP A 25 0.11 6.42 1.77
CA TRP A 25 1.36 6.16 1.05
C TRP A 25 1.66 4.66 0.94
N PHE A 26 1.37 3.89 1.98
CA PHE A 26 1.46 2.44 1.93
C PHE A 26 0.55 1.85 0.84
N LEU A 27 -0.71 2.27 0.80
CA LEU A 27 -1.68 1.79 -0.20
C LEU A 27 -1.21 2.08 -1.63
N GLU A 28 -0.68 3.28 -1.88
CA GLU A 28 -0.13 3.65 -3.18
C GLU A 28 1.11 2.82 -3.54
N ARG A 29 2.08 2.70 -2.63
CA ARG A 29 3.30 1.91 -2.87
C ARG A 29 3.00 0.44 -3.12
N ALA A 30 2.08 -0.16 -2.36
CA ALA A 30 1.67 -1.55 -2.54
C ALA A 30 1.03 -1.79 -3.93
N ALA A 31 0.23 -0.84 -4.41
CA ALA A 31 -0.38 -0.92 -5.74
C ALA A 31 0.61 -0.76 -6.89
N VAL A 32 1.71 -0.03 -6.68
CA VAL A 32 2.78 0.14 -7.67
C VAL A 32 3.74 -1.05 -7.69
N VAL A 33 4.19 -1.50 -6.51
CA VAL A 33 5.22 -2.54 -6.40
C VAL A 33 4.64 -3.95 -6.57
N HIS A 34 3.39 -4.17 -6.19
CA HIS A 34 2.74 -5.49 -6.22
C HIS A 34 1.33 -5.44 -6.83
N PRO A 35 1.15 -4.91 -8.06
CA PRO A 35 -0.16 -4.58 -8.63
C PRO A 35 -1.13 -5.78 -8.69
N ASP A 36 -0.61 -6.97 -8.98
CA ASP A 36 -1.38 -8.19 -9.20
C ASP A 36 -1.44 -9.11 -7.96
N ARG A 37 -0.69 -8.80 -6.90
CA ARG A 37 -0.74 -9.56 -5.66
C ARG A 37 -2.06 -9.31 -4.93
N LEU A 38 -2.63 -10.38 -4.36
CA LEU A 38 -3.85 -10.29 -3.58
C LEU A 38 -3.66 -9.39 -2.35
N ALA A 39 -4.55 -8.43 -2.19
CA ALA A 39 -4.59 -7.47 -1.10
C ALA A 39 -5.73 -7.75 -0.12
N LEU A 40 -6.89 -8.19 -0.64
CA LEU A 40 -8.09 -8.45 0.15
C LEU A 40 -8.79 -9.72 -0.34
N ILE A 41 -9.15 -10.59 0.61
CA ILE A 41 -9.98 -11.76 0.38
C ILE A 41 -11.16 -11.68 1.35
N HIS A 42 -12.38 -11.72 0.82
CA HIS A 42 -13.61 -11.73 1.61
C HIS A 42 -14.65 -12.64 0.95
N GLY A 43 -14.81 -13.85 1.50
CA GLY A 43 -15.59 -14.91 0.87
C GLY A 43 -15.04 -15.23 -0.53
N SER A 44 -15.91 -15.21 -1.55
CA SER A 44 -15.51 -15.39 -2.95
C SER A 44 -14.82 -14.17 -3.57
N ARG A 45 -14.92 -12.99 -2.95
CA ARG A 45 -14.35 -11.74 -3.47
C ARG A 45 -12.85 -11.71 -3.20
N ARG A 46 -12.10 -11.38 -4.25
CA ARG A 46 -10.66 -11.20 -4.22
C ARG A 46 -10.32 -9.90 -4.93
N TYR A 47 -9.47 -9.08 -4.33
CA TYR A 47 -8.94 -7.88 -4.96
C TYR A 47 -7.43 -7.86 -4.92
N THR A 48 -6.81 -7.48 -6.04
CA THR A 48 -5.38 -7.16 -6.10
C THR A 48 -5.10 -5.79 -5.51
N TRP A 49 -3.84 -5.47 -5.20
CA TRP A 49 -3.47 -4.14 -4.71
C TRP A 49 -3.88 -3.01 -5.67
N LEU A 50 -3.70 -3.21 -6.99
CA LEU A 50 -4.12 -2.23 -8.00
C LEU A 50 -5.65 -2.00 -7.98
N GLN A 51 -6.42 -3.07 -7.84
CA GLN A 51 -7.88 -2.98 -7.76
C GLN A 51 -8.33 -2.27 -6.48
N THR A 52 -7.73 -2.59 -5.33
CA THR A 52 -8.00 -1.94 -4.04
C THR A 52 -7.71 -0.43 -4.11
N TYR A 53 -6.54 -0.02 -4.59
CA TYR A 53 -6.17 1.38 -4.77
C TYR A 53 -7.18 2.14 -5.65
N ARG A 54 -7.52 1.60 -6.83
CA ARG A 54 -8.50 2.21 -7.73
C ARG A 54 -9.87 2.37 -7.08
N ARG A 55 -10.33 1.36 -6.32
CA ARG A 55 -11.60 1.43 -5.58
C ARG A 55 -11.59 2.51 -4.52
N CYS A 56 -10.55 2.57 -3.69
CA CYS A 56 -10.37 3.59 -2.67
C CYS A 56 -10.34 5.00 -3.27
N ARG A 57 -9.58 5.22 -4.36
CA ARG A 57 -9.54 6.54 -5.03
C ARG A 57 -10.89 6.97 -5.60
N ARG A 58 -11.67 6.05 -6.20
CA ARG A 58 -13.02 6.36 -6.68
C ARG A 58 -13.95 6.76 -5.55
N LEU A 59 -13.90 6.06 -4.41
CA LEU A 59 -14.69 6.40 -3.24
C LEU A 59 -14.26 7.77 -2.68
N ALA A 60 -12.96 7.99 -2.49
CA ALA A 60 -12.43 9.27 -2.01
C ALA A 60 -12.85 10.44 -2.91
N SER A 61 -12.80 10.27 -4.23
CA SER A 61 -13.30 11.27 -5.17
C SER A 61 -14.80 11.57 -5.01
N ALA A 62 -15.61 10.54 -4.77
CA ALA A 62 -17.05 10.71 -4.53
C ALA A 62 -17.35 11.42 -3.20
N LEU A 63 -16.57 11.14 -2.16
CA LEU A 63 -16.67 11.82 -0.85
C LEU A 63 -16.24 13.28 -0.97
N ALA A 64 -15.14 13.57 -1.67
CA ALA A 64 -14.67 14.93 -1.90
C ALA A 64 -15.72 15.77 -2.66
N ARG A 65 -16.41 15.19 -3.66
CA ARG A 65 -17.55 15.85 -4.34
C ARG A 65 -18.75 16.13 -3.43
N ARG A 66 -18.82 15.48 -2.27
CA ARG A 66 -19.82 15.72 -1.22
C ARG A 66 -19.28 16.62 -0.10
N SER A 67 -18.15 17.29 -0.31
CA SER A 67 -17.49 18.17 0.68
C SER A 67 -17.09 17.45 1.98
N ILE A 68 -16.90 16.13 1.93
CA ILE A 68 -16.40 15.34 3.06
C ILE A 68 -14.87 15.35 3.00
N GLY A 69 -14.24 15.81 4.08
CA GLY A 69 -12.79 15.99 4.17
C GLY A 69 -12.23 15.65 5.55
N ALA A 70 -10.98 16.07 5.80
CA ALA A 70 -10.36 15.91 7.11
C ALA A 70 -11.22 16.58 8.21
N GLY A 71 -11.46 15.86 9.31
CA GLY A 71 -12.31 16.32 10.40
C GLY A 71 -13.82 16.09 10.19
N SER A 72 -14.25 15.58 9.04
CA SER A 72 -15.62 15.09 8.84
C SER A 72 -15.75 13.66 9.39
N THR A 73 -16.78 13.36 10.19
CA THR A 73 -17.11 12.01 10.69
C THR A 73 -18.60 11.75 10.52
#